data_AF-A0AAV4XMH3-F1
#
_entry.id   AF-A0AAV4XMH3-F1
#
_cell.length_a   1.000
_cell.length_b   1.000
_cell.length_c   1.000
_cell.angle_alpha   90.00
_cell.angle_beta   90.00
_cell.angle_gamma   90.00
#
_symmetry.space_group_name_H-M   'P 1'
#
loop_
_entity.id
_entity.type
_entity.pdbx_description
1 polymer ?
#
loop_
_entity_poly.entity_id
_entity_poly.type
_entity_poly.pdbx_seq_one_letter_code
_entity_poly.pdbx_strand_id
1 'polypeptide(L)'
;MMKWVIILSLFALAVSDPPPRSRVVDVIWENYKTVYEKSYSGTQEEQRRRAVWEGRISTIIQHNLLADTGKRSFRLGLNKYSDLTYEEYLRFLNGYKVTNVTRECRVPWVPVDNAEELPDRVDWRVQGMVTPVKDQKLCGSCWAFSTTGSLEGQHKKKTGNLVSLSEQNLIDCVKENNGCNGGWMDPAFELIKKENGIDTEISYPYSGIQDSCFFNEFTVGATCTGYVDLPEGDEAALKMAVATKGPISVAIDSSPESFYSYNDCKNKELLFQSGVYDEPLCGNDVDSLTHGVLVVGYGTERDMDYWLVKN
;
A
#
# COMPACT_ATOMS: atom_id res chain seq x y z
N MET A 1 24.44 34.87 72.10
CA MET A 1 23.36 35.33 71.20
C MET A 1 23.86 35.27 69.77
N MET A 2 23.48 34.24 69.01
CA MET A 2 23.76 34.18 67.58
C MET A 2 22.52 33.58 66.90
N LYS A 3 21.78 34.43 66.21
CA LYS A 3 20.53 34.09 65.53
C LYS A 3 20.85 33.34 64.25
N TRP A 4 20.33 32.12 64.11
CA TRP A 4 20.34 31.38 62.85
C TRP A 4 19.18 31.88 61.98
N VAL A 5 19.48 32.38 60.79
CA VAL A 5 18.49 32.75 59.78
C VAL A 5 18.36 31.57 58.82
N ILE A 6 17.19 30.92 58.81
CA ILE A 6 16.84 29.89 57.84
C ILE A 6 16.33 30.60 56.59
N ILE A 7 17.07 30.48 55.48
CA ILE A 7 16.64 30.96 54.16
C ILE A 7 15.87 29.81 53.49
N LEU A 8 14.55 29.90 53.47
CA LEU A 8 13.67 29.04 52.68
C LEU A 8 13.70 29.51 51.22
N SER A 9 14.44 28.81 50.38
CA SER A 9 14.42 28.99 48.93
C SER A 9 13.14 28.39 48.34
N LEU A 10 12.18 29.24 47.99
CA LEU A 10 11.03 28.91 47.14
C LEU A 10 11.53 28.64 45.72
N PHE A 11 11.64 27.36 45.34
CA PHE A 11 11.72 26.97 43.94
C PHE A 11 10.32 27.11 43.32
N ALA A 12 10.08 28.22 42.64
CA ALA A 12 8.96 28.32 41.72
C ALA A 12 9.27 27.40 40.52
N LEU A 13 8.49 26.32 40.37
CA LEU A 13 8.42 25.57 39.12
C LEU A 13 7.84 26.51 38.06
N ALA A 14 8.72 27.09 37.24
CA ALA A 14 8.30 27.74 36.01
C ALA A 14 7.73 26.65 35.10
N VAL A 15 6.40 26.55 35.06
CA VAL A 15 5.72 25.86 33.96
C VAL A 15 6.01 26.69 32.73
N SER A 16 6.91 26.20 31.86
CA SER A 16 7.12 26.82 30.56
C SER A 16 5.83 26.68 29.78
N ASP A 17 5.17 27.80 29.48
CA ASP A 17 4.08 27.80 28.50
C ASP A 17 4.59 27.17 27.20
N PRO A 18 3.80 26.27 26.56
CA PRO A 18 4.17 25.74 25.27
C PRO A 18 4.36 26.90 24.29
N PRO A 19 5.34 26.82 23.37
CA PRO A 19 5.60 27.89 22.41
C PRO A 19 4.31 28.23 21.64
N PRO A 20 4.08 29.51 21.30
CA PRO A 20 2.86 29.94 20.64
C PRO A 20 2.65 29.16 19.34
N ARG A 21 1.47 28.56 19.20
CA ARG A 21 1.06 27.78 18.03
C ARG A 21 1.29 28.61 16.77
N SER A 22 2.12 28.13 15.86
CA SER A 22 2.41 28.85 14.61
C SER A 22 1.15 28.95 13.76
N ARG A 23 0.70 30.19 13.50
CA ARG A 23 -0.47 30.46 12.64
C ARG A 23 -0.37 29.82 11.25
N VAL A 24 0.85 29.57 10.77
CA VAL A 24 1.09 28.89 9.49
C VAL A 24 0.68 27.42 9.56
N VAL A 25 0.99 26.74 10.67
CA VAL A 25 0.66 25.32 10.86
C VAL A 25 -0.85 25.13 10.96
N ASP A 26 -1.57 26.08 11.58
CA ASP A 26 -3.03 26.09 11.61
C ASP A 26 -3.63 26.13 10.18
N VAL A 27 -3.14 27.03 9.33
CA VAL A 27 -3.62 27.15 7.94
C VAL A 27 -3.35 25.87 7.14
N ILE A 28 -2.17 25.28 7.30
CA ILE A 28 -1.82 24.04 6.59
C ILE A 28 -2.68 22.88 7.10
N TRP A 29 -3.00 22.82 8.40
CA TRP A 29 -3.91 21.81 8.96
C TRP A 29 -5.33 21.93 8.39
N GLU A 30 -5.90 23.14 8.33
CA GLU A 30 -7.22 23.35 7.73
C GLU A 30 -7.24 23.00 6.24
N ASN A 31 -6.17 23.34 5.52
CA ASN A 31 -6.01 22.94 4.13
C ASN A 31 -5.90 21.41 3.98
N TYR A 32 -5.14 20.74 4.84
CA TYR A 32 -5.03 19.28 4.87
C TYR A 32 -6.41 18.63 5.05
N LYS A 33 -7.19 19.09 6.04
CA LYS A 33 -8.55 18.58 6.27
C LYS A 33 -9.45 18.81 5.06
N THR A 34 -9.34 19.97 4.41
CA THR A 34 -10.15 20.31 3.23
C THR A 34 -9.77 19.45 2.03
N VAL A 35 -8.47 19.31 1.73
CA VAL A 35 -7.96 18.57 0.57
C VAL A 35 -8.26 17.07 0.66
N TYR A 36 -8.23 16.51 1.87
CA TYR A 36 -8.47 15.08 2.10
C TYR A 36 -9.83 14.80 2.76
N GLU A 37 -10.76 15.76 2.71
CA GLU A 37 -12.14 15.64 3.19
C GLU A 37 -12.25 15.06 4.61
N LYS A 38 -11.37 15.51 5.51
CA LYS A 38 -11.29 15.00 6.88
C LYS A 38 -12.39 15.58 7.75
N SER A 39 -13.11 14.67 8.39
CA SER A 39 -14.07 14.97 9.45
C SER A 39 -13.76 14.13 10.70
N TYR A 40 -13.84 14.73 11.87
CA TYR A 40 -13.56 14.07 13.15
C TYR A 40 -14.80 14.15 14.06
N SER A 41 -14.99 13.13 14.90
CA SER A 41 -16.15 12.99 15.78
C SER A 41 -16.22 14.04 16.89
N GLY A 42 -15.13 14.78 17.14
CA GLY A 42 -15.10 15.90 18.06
C GLY A 42 -13.69 16.46 18.28
N THR A 43 -13.60 17.50 19.11
CA THR A 43 -12.36 18.27 19.34
C THR A 43 -11.21 17.41 19.85
N GLN A 44 -11.49 16.41 20.69
CA GLN A 44 -10.43 15.55 21.25
C GLN A 44 -9.82 14.63 20.19
N GLU A 45 -10.64 14.07 19.29
CA GLU A 45 -10.14 13.30 18.16
C GLU A 45 -9.33 14.20 17.23
N GLU A 46 -9.86 15.38 16.88
CA GLU A 46 -9.16 16.31 16.01
C GLU A 46 -7.79 16.72 16.59
N GLN A 47 -7.71 16.97 17.89
CA GLN A 47 -6.43 17.28 18.55
C GLN A 47 -5.44 16.12 18.44
N ARG A 48 -5.90 14.86 18.61
CA ARG A 48 -5.04 13.68 18.45
C ARG A 48 -4.56 13.53 17.01
N ARG A 49 -5.47 13.65 16.04
CA ARG A 49 -5.21 13.57 14.59
C ARG A 49 -4.22 14.64 14.15
N ARG A 50 -4.39 15.85 14.67
CA ARG A 50 -3.48 16.96 14.42
C ARG A 50 -2.09 16.73 15.02
N ALA A 51 -1.99 16.21 16.24
CA ALA A 51 -0.70 15.95 16.88
C ALA A 51 0.12 14.92 16.07
N VAL A 52 -0.55 13.89 15.56
CA VAL A 52 0.04 12.93 14.61
C VAL A 52 0.53 13.65 13.36
N TRP A 53 -0.33 14.46 12.74
CA TRP A 53 -0.04 15.15 11.50
C TRP A 53 1.12 16.16 11.63
N GLU A 54 1.21 16.91 12.74
CA GLU A 54 2.33 17.81 13.00
C GLU A 54 3.65 17.03 13.12
N GLY A 55 3.61 15.84 13.74
CA GLY A 55 4.73 14.90 13.73
C GLY A 55 5.18 14.52 12.32
N ARG A 56 4.23 14.24 11.41
CA ARG A 56 4.51 13.91 10.00
C ARG A 56 5.23 15.03 9.26
N ILE A 57 4.80 16.27 9.45
CA ILE A 57 5.42 17.43 8.78
C ILE A 57 6.92 17.51 9.11
N SER A 58 7.28 17.30 10.38
CA SER A 58 8.68 17.30 10.81
C SER A 58 9.50 16.25 10.05
N THR A 59 8.96 15.03 9.92
CA THR A 59 9.61 13.94 9.18
C THR A 59 9.81 14.26 7.71
N ILE A 60 8.77 14.76 7.04
CA ILE A 60 8.83 15.14 5.62
C ILE A 60 9.97 16.14 5.38
N ILE A 61 10.05 17.16 6.23
CA ILE A 61 11.07 18.21 6.11
C ILE A 61 12.47 17.60 6.26
N GLN A 62 12.71 16.80 7.30
CA GLN A 62 14.03 16.20 7.54
C GLN A 62 14.46 15.27 6.40
N HIS A 63 13.56 14.42 5.91
CA HIS A 63 13.86 13.52 4.79
C HIS A 63 14.17 14.29 3.50
N ASN A 64 13.34 15.28 3.17
CA ASN A 64 13.49 16.02 1.92
C ASN A 64 14.75 16.89 1.90
N LEU A 65 15.24 17.36 3.06
CA LEU A 65 16.56 18.00 3.17
C LEU A 65 17.71 17.03 2.83
N LEU A 66 17.60 15.74 3.20
CA LEU A 66 18.59 14.74 2.80
C LEU A 66 18.51 14.45 1.30
N ALA A 67 17.30 14.39 0.73
CA ALA A 67 17.08 14.26 -0.71
C ALA A 67 17.69 15.43 -1.49
N ASP A 68 17.58 16.67 -1.00
CA ASP A 68 18.20 17.86 -1.61
C ASP A 68 19.73 17.75 -1.70
N THR A 69 20.34 16.99 -0.78
CA THR A 69 21.79 16.72 -0.77
C THR A 69 22.19 15.43 -1.50
N GLY A 70 21.25 14.77 -2.19
CA GLY A 70 21.49 13.51 -2.91
C GLY A 70 21.69 12.28 -2.02
N LYS A 71 21.44 12.39 -0.70
CA LYS A 71 21.59 11.28 0.25
C LYS A 71 20.38 10.34 0.28
N ARG A 72 19.27 10.74 -0.35
CA ARG A 72 18.05 9.95 -0.52
C ARG A 72 17.61 10.07 -1.98
N SER A 73 17.17 8.95 -2.55
CA SER A 73 16.75 8.82 -3.96
C SER A 73 15.31 9.26 -4.22
N PHE A 74 14.49 9.38 -3.17
CA PHE A 74 13.07 9.71 -3.25
C PHE A 74 12.68 10.89 -2.36
N ARG A 75 11.42 11.32 -2.46
CA ARG A 75 10.84 12.38 -1.63
C ARG A 75 9.61 11.93 -0.89
N LEU A 76 9.37 12.60 0.23
CA LEU A 76 8.21 12.43 1.09
C LEU A 76 7.22 13.59 0.92
N GLY A 77 5.92 13.34 1.11
CA GLY A 77 4.86 14.33 1.04
C GLY A 77 3.60 13.91 1.81
N LEU A 78 2.78 14.90 2.19
CA LEU A 78 1.48 14.64 2.84
C LEU A 78 0.55 13.85 1.91
N ASN A 79 -0.27 13.00 2.50
CA ASN A 79 -1.34 12.27 1.85
C ASN A 79 -2.53 12.08 2.80
N LYS A 80 -3.64 11.51 2.31
CA LYS A 80 -4.85 11.26 3.10
C LYS A 80 -4.66 10.39 4.35
N TYR A 81 -3.50 9.77 4.55
CA TYR A 81 -3.22 8.96 5.74
C TYR A 81 -2.30 9.67 6.73
N SER A 82 -1.90 10.92 6.47
CA SER A 82 -0.94 11.64 7.32
C SER A 82 -1.46 12.01 8.72
N ASP A 83 -2.69 11.65 9.09
CA ASP A 83 -3.29 11.86 10.42
C ASP A 83 -3.65 10.55 11.14
N LEU A 84 -3.22 9.40 10.64
CA LEU A 84 -3.46 8.11 11.27
C LEU A 84 -2.29 7.72 12.23
N THR A 85 -2.42 6.69 13.06
CA THR A 85 -1.27 6.11 13.77
C THR A 85 -0.76 4.85 13.08
N TYR A 86 0.50 4.47 13.33
CA TYR A 86 1.08 3.24 12.79
C TYR A 86 0.20 2.00 13.00
N GLU A 87 -0.38 1.88 14.19
CA GLU A 87 -1.27 0.76 14.51
C GLU A 87 -2.56 0.82 13.69
N GLU A 88 -3.11 2.02 13.46
CA GLU A 88 -4.26 2.21 12.55
C GLU A 88 -3.85 1.86 11.11
N TYR A 89 -2.71 2.36 10.64
CA TYR A 89 -2.17 2.05 9.32
C TYR A 89 -1.97 0.55 9.10
N LEU A 90 -1.18 -0.12 9.94
CA LEU A 90 -0.94 -1.56 9.83
C LEU A 90 -2.24 -2.36 9.84
N ARG A 91 -3.17 -1.98 10.72
CA ARG A 91 -4.45 -2.68 10.86
C ARG A 91 -5.30 -2.54 9.61
N PHE A 92 -5.29 -1.38 8.97
CA PHE A 92 -6.26 -1.05 7.93
C PHE A 92 -5.70 -1.15 6.50
N LEU A 93 -4.38 -1.03 6.35
CA LEU A 93 -3.75 -0.87 5.05
C LEU A 93 -2.79 -2.01 4.71
N ASN A 94 -2.32 -2.78 5.70
CA ASN A 94 -1.55 -4.00 5.47
C ASN A 94 -2.46 -5.23 5.58
N GLY A 95 -2.90 -5.71 4.42
CA GLY A 95 -3.80 -6.86 4.31
C GLY A 95 -3.13 -8.15 3.86
N TYR A 96 -1.87 -8.13 3.42
CA TYR A 96 -1.25 -9.35 2.90
C TYR A 96 -0.92 -10.30 4.06
N LYS A 97 -1.47 -11.51 3.97
CA LYS A 97 -1.25 -12.59 4.94
C LYS A 97 -1.16 -13.90 4.19
N VAL A 98 0.07 -14.36 3.98
CA VAL A 98 0.31 -15.72 3.49
C VAL A 98 -0.01 -16.70 4.60
N THR A 99 -0.79 -17.74 4.29
CA THR A 99 -1.01 -18.87 5.19
C THR A 99 -0.25 -20.09 4.64
N ASN A 100 0.27 -20.94 5.54
CA ASN A 100 0.93 -22.20 5.18
C ASN A 100 -0.07 -23.22 4.61
N VAL A 101 -0.73 -22.89 3.51
CA VAL A 101 -1.51 -23.85 2.75
C VAL A 101 -0.51 -24.71 1.99
N THR A 102 -0.62 -26.02 2.18
CA THR A 102 0.14 -27.05 1.48
C THR A 102 0.14 -26.75 -0.02
N ARG A 103 1.33 -26.47 -0.55
CA ARG A 103 1.63 -26.09 -1.95
C ARG A 103 1.44 -27.26 -2.94
N GLU A 104 0.44 -28.11 -2.72
CA GLU A 104 0.21 -29.29 -3.54
C GLU A 104 -0.44 -28.88 -4.88
N CYS A 105 0.27 -29.14 -5.98
CA CYS A 105 -0.15 -28.94 -7.38
C CYS A 105 -0.10 -27.51 -7.93
N ARG A 106 1.06 -26.83 -7.87
CA ARG A 106 1.30 -25.61 -8.66
C ARG A 106 1.69 -25.96 -10.11
N VAL A 107 1.14 -25.21 -11.07
CA VAL A 107 1.67 -25.23 -12.44
C VAL A 107 3.05 -24.57 -12.40
N PRO A 108 4.13 -25.27 -12.83
CA PRO A 108 5.46 -24.69 -12.74
C PRO A 108 5.60 -23.49 -13.68
N TRP A 109 6.33 -22.47 -13.22
CA TRP A 109 6.79 -21.42 -14.10
C TRP A 109 7.70 -22.02 -15.19
N VAL A 110 7.38 -21.73 -16.45
CA VAL A 110 8.20 -22.11 -17.60
C VAL A 110 8.71 -20.81 -18.23
N PRO A 111 10.02 -20.52 -18.13
CA PRO A 111 10.62 -19.37 -18.80
C PRO A 111 10.36 -19.41 -20.31
N VAL A 112 10.26 -18.24 -20.93
CA VAL A 112 10.26 -18.11 -22.39
C VAL A 112 11.71 -18.11 -22.86
N ASP A 113 12.00 -18.82 -23.96
CA ASP A 113 13.30 -18.76 -24.62
C ASP A 113 13.61 -17.31 -25.06
N ASN A 114 14.87 -16.88 -24.99
CA ASN A 114 15.38 -15.52 -25.28
C ASN A 114 15.13 -14.44 -24.20
N ALA A 115 15.46 -14.72 -22.94
CA ALA A 115 15.48 -13.73 -21.86
C ALA A 115 16.34 -12.48 -22.16
N GLU A 116 17.32 -12.59 -23.07
CA GLU A 116 18.21 -11.50 -23.47
C GLU A 116 17.55 -10.47 -24.41
N GLU A 117 16.36 -10.75 -24.96
CA GLU A 117 15.64 -9.87 -25.90
C GLU A 117 14.50 -9.06 -25.24
N LEU A 118 14.40 -9.08 -23.91
CA LEU A 118 13.35 -8.34 -23.22
C LEU A 118 13.54 -6.83 -23.39
N PRO A 119 12.46 -6.06 -23.60
CA PRO A 119 12.56 -4.61 -23.72
C PRO A 119 13.14 -4.00 -22.44
N ASP A 120 13.95 -2.95 -22.57
CA ASP A 120 14.53 -2.25 -21.40
C ASP A 120 13.48 -1.57 -20.53
N ARG A 121 12.32 -1.22 -21.10
CA ARG A 121 11.21 -0.57 -20.41
C ARG A 121 9.87 -1.17 -20.80
N VAL A 122 9.03 -1.44 -19.81
CA VAL A 122 7.63 -1.84 -19.99
C VAL A 122 6.74 -0.90 -19.19
N ASP A 123 5.63 -0.47 -19.79
CA ASP A 123 4.57 0.27 -19.11
C ASP A 123 3.21 -0.16 -19.66
N TRP A 124 2.51 -1.03 -18.93
CA TRP A 124 1.22 -1.58 -19.33
C TRP A 124 0.08 -0.53 -19.30
N ARG A 125 0.30 0.65 -18.69
CA ARG A 125 -0.67 1.76 -18.74
C ARG A 125 -0.81 2.29 -20.15
N VAL A 126 0.32 2.39 -20.88
CA VAL A 126 0.36 2.87 -22.28
C VAL A 126 -0.38 1.91 -23.20
N GLN A 127 -0.42 0.63 -22.87
CA GLN A 127 -1.15 -0.40 -23.63
C GLN A 127 -2.60 -0.59 -23.18
N GLY A 128 -3.08 0.23 -22.23
CA GLY A 128 -4.45 0.18 -21.73
C GLY A 128 -4.79 -1.10 -20.97
N MET A 129 -3.80 -1.76 -20.38
CA MET A 129 -3.94 -3.00 -19.59
C MET A 129 -4.02 -2.75 -18.07
N VAL A 130 -4.20 -1.49 -17.67
CA VAL A 130 -4.24 -1.07 -16.27
C VAL A 130 -5.44 -0.16 -16.06
N THR A 131 -6.36 -0.56 -15.18
CA THR A 131 -7.49 0.29 -14.73
C THR A 131 -7.00 1.48 -13.90
N PRO A 132 -7.84 2.51 -13.67
CA PRO A 132 -7.52 3.58 -12.72
C PRO A 132 -7.09 3.04 -11.35
N VAL A 133 -6.31 3.84 -10.62
CA VAL A 133 -5.99 3.57 -9.21
C VAL A 133 -7.29 3.58 -8.40
N LYS A 134 -7.44 2.61 -7.50
CA LYS A 134 -8.61 2.45 -6.62
C LYS A 134 -8.21 2.74 -5.17
N ASP A 135 -9.16 2.71 -4.25
CA ASP A 135 -8.93 3.01 -2.84
C ASP A 135 -9.50 1.91 -1.92
N GLN A 136 -8.62 1.18 -1.24
CA GLN A 136 -9.01 0.13 -0.28
C GLN A 136 -9.59 0.66 1.04
N LYS A 137 -9.73 1.99 1.20
CA LYS A 137 -10.27 2.63 2.41
C LYS A 137 -9.54 2.12 3.66
N LEU A 138 -10.28 1.81 4.74
CA LEU A 138 -9.74 1.26 5.98
C LEU A 138 -10.01 -0.24 6.10
N CYS A 139 -9.66 -0.99 5.06
CA CYS A 139 -9.87 -2.43 4.95
C CYS A 139 -8.59 -3.08 4.41
N GLY A 140 -8.07 -4.09 5.13
CA GLY A 140 -6.87 -4.86 4.76
C GLY A 140 -7.14 -5.80 3.58
N SER A 141 -7.54 -5.23 2.45
CA SER A 141 -8.01 -5.91 1.25
C SER A 141 -7.07 -5.75 0.05
N CYS A 142 -5.84 -5.27 0.28
CA CYS A 142 -4.81 -5.12 -0.75
C CYS A 142 -4.60 -6.39 -1.60
N TRP A 143 -4.77 -7.57 -0.99
CA TRP A 143 -4.73 -8.85 -1.69
C TRP A 143 -5.81 -8.96 -2.77
N ALA A 144 -7.02 -8.46 -2.52
CA ALA A 144 -8.12 -8.45 -3.49
C ALA A 144 -7.82 -7.49 -4.64
N PHE A 145 -7.33 -6.28 -4.34
CA PHE A 145 -6.92 -5.29 -5.35
C PHE A 145 -5.75 -5.77 -6.22
N SER A 146 -4.78 -6.48 -5.62
CA SER A 146 -3.67 -7.08 -6.35
C SER A 146 -4.17 -8.19 -7.30
N THR A 147 -5.10 -9.04 -6.83
CA THR A 147 -5.73 -10.10 -7.65
C THR A 147 -6.54 -9.54 -8.80
N THR A 148 -7.46 -8.59 -8.54
CA THR A 148 -8.28 -7.99 -9.59
C THR A 148 -7.39 -7.28 -10.60
N GLY A 149 -6.41 -6.49 -10.15
CA GLY A 149 -5.53 -5.73 -11.04
C GLY A 149 -4.76 -6.58 -12.07
N SER A 150 -4.26 -7.76 -11.68
CA SER A 150 -3.59 -8.66 -12.62
C SER A 150 -4.57 -9.35 -13.57
N LEU A 151 -5.74 -9.77 -13.06
CA LEU A 151 -6.79 -10.38 -13.87
C LEU A 151 -7.43 -9.40 -14.86
N GLU A 152 -7.61 -8.13 -14.49
CA GLU A 152 -8.06 -7.04 -15.37
C GLU A 152 -7.10 -6.90 -16.57
N GLY A 153 -5.79 -6.94 -16.32
CA GLY A 153 -4.77 -6.94 -17.37
C GLY A 153 -4.86 -8.16 -18.27
N GLN A 154 -4.97 -9.37 -17.71
CA GLN A 154 -5.11 -10.59 -18.51
C GLN A 154 -6.40 -10.61 -19.33
N HIS A 155 -7.51 -10.13 -18.76
CA HIS A 155 -8.77 -9.99 -19.47
C HIS A 155 -8.62 -9.05 -20.67
N LYS A 156 -8.04 -7.87 -20.47
CA LYS A 156 -7.74 -6.92 -21.55
C LYS A 156 -6.87 -7.54 -22.64
N LYS A 157 -5.82 -8.27 -22.26
CA LYS A 157 -4.93 -8.94 -23.22
C LYS A 157 -5.66 -9.96 -24.07
N LYS A 158 -6.61 -10.70 -23.49
CA LYS A 158 -7.37 -11.76 -24.17
C LYS A 158 -8.51 -11.20 -25.04
N THR A 159 -9.26 -10.23 -24.53
CA THR A 159 -10.53 -9.79 -25.14
C THR A 159 -10.43 -8.46 -25.87
N GLY A 160 -9.38 -7.69 -25.61
CA GLY A 160 -9.27 -6.31 -26.05
C GLY A 160 -10.10 -5.31 -25.21
N ASN A 161 -10.86 -5.77 -24.21
CA ASN A 161 -11.71 -4.93 -23.37
C ASN A 161 -11.10 -4.78 -21.98
N LEU A 162 -10.98 -3.55 -21.47
CA LEU A 162 -10.55 -3.31 -20.10
C LEU A 162 -11.80 -3.18 -19.25
N VAL A 163 -11.97 -4.06 -18.28
CA VAL A 163 -13.13 -4.11 -17.39
C VAL A 163 -12.61 -3.99 -15.96
N SER A 164 -13.24 -3.15 -15.15
CA SER A 164 -12.93 -3.07 -13.71
C SER A 164 -13.65 -4.22 -12.99
N LEU A 165 -12.90 -5.05 -12.27
CA LEU A 165 -13.42 -6.23 -11.55
C LEU A 165 -13.67 -5.89 -10.08
N SER A 166 -14.57 -6.64 -9.44
CA SER A 166 -15.02 -6.38 -8.08
C SER A 166 -14.06 -6.95 -7.03
N GLU A 167 -13.39 -6.06 -6.29
CA GLU A 167 -12.67 -6.48 -5.08
C GLU A 167 -13.61 -6.96 -3.97
N GLN A 168 -14.82 -6.39 -3.90
CA GLN A 168 -15.82 -6.74 -2.89
C GLN A 168 -16.27 -8.20 -3.01
N ASN A 169 -16.45 -8.68 -4.24
CA ASN A 169 -16.75 -10.08 -4.51
C ASN A 169 -15.69 -11.00 -3.87
N LEU A 170 -14.41 -10.65 -3.94
CA LEU A 170 -13.35 -11.45 -3.33
C LEU A 170 -13.39 -11.36 -1.80
N ILE A 171 -13.53 -10.16 -1.25
CA ILE A 171 -13.58 -9.91 0.20
C ILE A 171 -14.68 -10.72 0.87
N ASP A 172 -15.84 -10.82 0.23
CA ASP A 172 -17.02 -11.48 0.80
C ASP A 172 -17.03 -12.99 0.55
N CYS A 173 -16.46 -13.46 -0.57
CA CYS A 173 -16.62 -14.84 -1.03
C CYS A 173 -15.41 -15.75 -0.81
N VAL A 174 -14.18 -15.23 -0.69
CA VAL A 174 -12.98 -16.06 -0.47
C VAL A 174 -12.89 -16.49 0.99
N LYS A 175 -13.33 -17.72 1.29
CA LYS A 175 -13.41 -18.26 2.65
C LYS A 175 -12.05 -18.60 3.26
N GLU A 176 -11.06 -18.85 2.42
CA GLU A 176 -9.68 -19.12 2.78
C GLU A 176 -8.92 -17.85 3.19
N ASN A 177 -9.46 -16.67 2.85
CA ASN A 177 -9.00 -15.37 3.31
C ASN A 177 -9.92 -14.82 4.40
N ASN A 178 -9.53 -13.73 5.05
CA ASN A 178 -10.26 -13.13 6.18
C ASN A 178 -10.84 -11.75 5.82
N GLY A 179 -11.29 -11.57 4.57
CA GLY A 179 -11.85 -10.32 4.08
C GLY A 179 -10.96 -9.10 4.38
N CYS A 180 -11.50 -8.12 5.11
CA CYS A 180 -10.77 -6.92 5.54
C CYS A 180 -9.68 -7.16 6.60
N ASN A 181 -9.61 -8.35 7.20
CA ASN A 181 -8.56 -8.72 8.14
C ASN A 181 -7.35 -9.36 7.43
N GLY A 182 -7.36 -9.42 6.10
CA GLY A 182 -6.23 -9.84 5.29
C GLY A 182 -6.37 -11.21 4.64
N GLY A 183 -5.46 -11.45 3.71
CA GLY A 183 -5.45 -12.59 2.82
C GLY A 183 -4.31 -12.49 1.82
N TRP A 184 -4.30 -13.36 0.83
CA TRP A 184 -3.33 -13.37 -0.25
C TRP A 184 -3.98 -13.75 -1.57
N MET A 185 -3.23 -13.62 -2.67
CA MET A 185 -3.80 -13.62 -4.02
C MET A 185 -4.20 -15.01 -4.52
N ASP A 186 -3.47 -16.06 -4.13
CA ASP A 186 -3.68 -17.45 -4.61
C ASP A 186 -5.11 -17.98 -4.36
N PRO A 187 -5.67 -17.94 -3.13
CA PRO A 187 -7.03 -18.44 -2.89
C PRO A 187 -8.07 -17.62 -3.64
N ALA A 188 -7.80 -16.35 -3.93
CA ALA A 188 -8.67 -15.53 -4.72
C ALA A 188 -8.71 -16.02 -6.18
N PHE A 189 -7.56 -16.32 -6.79
CA PHE A 189 -7.52 -16.91 -8.14
C PHE A 189 -8.16 -18.30 -8.19
N GLU A 190 -7.97 -19.15 -7.17
CA GLU A 190 -8.66 -20.44 -7.08
C GLU A 190 -10.17 -20.27 -6.99
N LEU A 191 -10.66 -19.31 -6.19
CA LEU A 191 -12.11 -19.04 -6.12
C LEU A 191 -12.66 -18.62 -7.48
N ILE A 192 -12.02 -17.66 -8.16
CA ILE A 192 -12.49 -17.16 -9.47
C ILE A 192 -12.54 -18.30 -10.50
N LYS A 193 -11.55 -19.21 -10.46
CA LYS A 193 -11.53 -20.39 -11.32
C LYS A 193 -12.65 -21.36 -10.98
N LYS A 194 -12.88 -21.64 -9.70
CA LYS A 194 -13.92 -22.56 -9.21
C LYS A 194 -15.32 -22.07 -9.52
N GLU A 195 -15.59 -20.79 -9.29
CA GLU A 195 -16.88 -20.13 -9.56
C GLU A 195 -17.05 -19.76 -11.05
N ASN A 196 -16.03 -20.05 -11.87
CA ASN A 196 -16.00 -19.74 -13.30
C ASN A 196 -16.27 -18.26 -13.59
N GLY A 197 -15.83 -17.36 -12.71
CA GLY A 197 -16.11 -15.94 -12.87
C GLY A 197 -15.78 -15.09 -11.66
N ILE A 198 -15.75 -13.78 -11.91
CA ILE A 198 -15.76 -12.72 -10.92
C ILE A 198 -16.61 -11.58 -11.44
N ASP A 199 -17.39 -10.96 -10.56
CA ASP A 199 -18.25 -9.84 -10.90
C ASP A 199 -17.48 -8.58 -11.31
N THR A 200 -18.14 -7.71 -12.07
CA THR A 200 -17.62 -6.35 -12.35
C THR A 200 -17.73 -5.44 -11.12
N GLU A 201 -16.87 -4.42 -11.04
CA GLU A 201 -16.97 -3.38 -10.01
C GLU A 201 -18.32 -2.64 -10.07
N ILE A 202 -18.94 -2.54 -11.25
CA ILE A 202 -20.24 -1.88 -11.42
C ILE A 202 -21.38 -2.72 -10.81
N SER A 203 -21.33 -4.04 -10.98
CA SER A 203 -22.38 -4.94 -10.49
C SER A 203 -22.24 -5.29 -9.02
N TYR A 204 -21.00 -5.28 -8.49
CA TYR A 204 -20.72 -5.56 -7.09
C TYR A 204 -19.69 -4.53 -6.55
N PRO A 205 -20.14 -3.32 -6.17
CA PRO A 205 -19.25 -2.21 -5.84
C PRO A 205 -18.49 -2.36 -4.53
N TYR A 206 -17.31 -1.74 -4.46
CA TYR A 206 -16.47 -1.72 -3.26
C TYR A 206 -17.05 -0.93 -2.08
N SER A 207 -17.38 -1.65 -1.01
CA SER A 207 -17.87 -1.05 0.24
C SER A 207 -16.74 -0.74 1.22
N GLY A 208 -15.68 -1.55 1.24
CA GLY A 208 -14.57 -1.45 2.20
C GLY A 208 -14.89 -2.05 3.57
N ILE A 209 -15.89 -2.94 3.63
CA ILE A 209 -16.22 -3.79 4.77
C ILE A 209 -16.50 -5.20 4.24
N GLN A 210 -16.29 -6.22 5.08
CA GLN A 210 -16.67 -7.58 4.74
C GLN A 210 -18.16 -7.79 5.04
N ASP A 211 -18.88 -8.32 4.06
CA ASP A 211 -20.30 -8.68 4.16
C ASP A 211 -20.51 -10.12 3.66
N SER A 212 -21.77 -10.48 3.47
CA SER A 212 -22.20 -11.75 2.91
C SER A 212 -21.86 -11.82 1.43
N CYS A 213 -21.46 -13.00 0.95
CA CYS A 213 -21.14 -13.22 -0.46
C CYS A 213 -22.40 -13.14 -1.33
N PHE A 214 -22.42 -12.22 -2.30
CA PHE A 214 -23.51 -12.02 -3.26
C PHE A 214 -23.06 -12.22 -4.73
N PHE A 215 -22.10 -13.10 -4.98
CA PHE A 215 -21.65 -13.42 -6.33
C PHE A 215 -22.82 -13.76 -7.27
N ASN A 216 -22.80 -13.18 -8.48
CA ASN A 216 -23.85 -13.37 -9.47
C ASN A 216 -23.28 -13.75 -10.84
N GLU A 217 -23.58 -14.97 -11.30
CA GLU A 217 -23.10 -15.51 -12.58
C GLU A 217 -23.48 -14.66 -13.82
N PHE A 218 -24.56 -13.87 -13.73
CA PHE A 218 -25.01 -13.00 -14.83
C PHE A 218 -24.22 -11.69 -14.94
N THR A 219 -23.38 -11.36 -13.96
CA THR A 219 -22.60 -10.12 -13.91
C THR A 219 -21.09 -10.34 -13.95
N VAL A 220 -20.68 -11.54 -14.37
CA VAL A 220 -19.28 -11.91 -14.56
C VAL A 220 -18.58 -11.00 -15.57
N GLY A 221 -17.53 -10.32 -15.10
CA GLY A 221 -16.67 -9.46 -15.91
C GLY A 221 -15.46 -10.18 -16.50
N ALA A 222 -14.94 -11.20 -15.80
CA ALA A 222 -13.80 -11.99 -16.25
C ALA A 222 -13.82 -13.40 -15.65
N THR A 223 -13.05 -14.31 -16.26
CA THR A 223 -12.86 -15.69 -15.81
C THR A 223 -11.37 -15.98 -15.64
N CYS A 224 -11.02 -16.86 -14.69
CA CYS A 224 -9.65 -17.33 -14.48
C CYS A 224 -9.58 -18.84 -14.76
N THR A 225 -8.56 -19.31 -15.48
CA THR A 225 -8.32 -20.75 -15.67
C THR A 225 -7.31 -21.32 -14.68
N GLY A 226 -6.60 -20.46 -13.94
CA GLY A 226 -5.53 -20.79 -13.01
C GLY A 226 -4.50 -19.67 -12.92
N TYR A 227 -3.48 -19.89 -12.09
CA TYR A 227 -2.38 -18.97 -11.88
C TYR A 227 -1.05 -19.74 -11.84
N VAL A 228 0.05 -18.99 -11.89
CA VAL A 228 1.41 -19.52 -11.84
C VAL A 228 2.21 -18.66 -10.88
N ASP A 229 2.87 -19.30 -9.92
CA ASP A 229 3.83 -18.66 -9.05
C ASP A 229 5.20 -18.59 -9.72
N LEU A 230 5.86 -17.44 -9.59
CA LEU A 230 7.25 -17.29 -9.99
C LEU A 230 8.19 -17.88 -8.93
N PRO A 231 9.42 -18.25 -9.29
CA PRO A 231 10.45 -18.61 -8.33
C PRO A 231 10.64 -17.49 -7.29
N GLU A 232 10.70 -17.88 -6.02
CA GLU A 232 10.85 -16.95 -4.90
C GLU A 232 12.15 -16.15 -5.02
N GLY A 233 12.06 -14.82 -4.93
CA GLY A 233 13.22 -13.92 -4.99
C GLY A 233 13.86 -13.75 -6.38
N ASP A 234 13.28 -14.28 -7.46
CA ASP A 234 13.85 -14.20 -8.81
C ASP A 234 13.30 -12.99 -9.59
N GLU A 235 13.98 -11.85 -9.47
CA GLU A 235 13.63 -10.62 -10.21
C GLU A 235 13.78 -10.77 -11.74
N ALA A 236 14.63 -11.67 -12.23
CA ALA A 236 14.77 -11.93 -13.66
C ALA A 236 13.55 -12.67 -14.21
N ALA A 237 13.03 -13.66 -13.46
CA ALA A 237 11.77 -14.31 -13.76
C ALA A 237 10.59 -13.32 -13.70
N LEU A 238 10.57 -12.42 -12.71
CA LEU A 238 9.57 -11.35 -12.64
C LEU A 238 9.65 -10.42 -13.85
N LYS A 239 10.86 -10.01 -14.28
CA LYS A 239 11.04 -9.13 -15.45
C LYS A 239 10.52 -9.79 -16.71
N MET A 240 10.83 -11.06 -16.89
CA MET A 240 10.31 -11.87 -18.00
C MET A 240 8.79 -12.00 -17.94
N ALA A 241 8.21 -12.27 -16.78
CA ALA A 241 6.76 -12.39 -16.61
C ALA A 241 6.05 -11.06 -16.91
N VAL A 242 6.57 -9.95 -16.40
CA VAL A 242 6.00 -8.61 -16.66
C VAL A 242 6.07 -8.27 -18.15
N ALA A 243 7.19 -8.56 -18.81
CA ALA A 243 7.36 -8.27 -20.23
C ALA A 243 6.48 -9.15 -21.14
N THR A 244 6.33 -10.43 -20.81
CA THR A 244 5.71 -11.42 -21.72
C THR A 244 4.26 -11.77 -21.36
N LYS A 245 3.88 -11.67 -20.09
CA LYS A 245 2.56 -12.08 -19.59
C LYS A 245 1.65 -10.89 -19.34
N GLY A 246 2.11 -9.82 -18.70
CA GLY A 246 1.29 -8.65 -18.37
C GLY A 246 1.57 -8.12 -16.96
N PRO A 247 0.66 -7.32 -16.37
CA PRO A 247 0.74 -6.96 -14.96
C PRO A 247 0.75 -8.17 -14.03
N ILE A 248 1.60 -8.14 -12.99
CA ILE A 248 1.84 -9.26 -12.07
C ILE A 248 1.53 -8.85 -10.64
N SER A 249 0.70 -9.63 -9.96
CA SER A 249 0.45 -9.48 -8.52
C SER A 249 1.72 -9.82 -7.73
N VAL A 250 2.14 -8.94 -6.85
CA VAL A 250 3.29 -9.19 -5.96
C VAL A 250 2.95 -8.78 -4.53
N ALA A 251 3.71 -9.31 -3.58
CA ALA A 251 3.71 -8.80 -2.21
C ALA A 251 5.04 -8.12 -1.92
N ILE A 252 4.98 -7.06 -1.14
CA ILE A 252 6.14 -6.27 -0.72
C ILE A 252 6.16 -6.14 0.80
N ASP A 253 7.35 -5.92 1.36
CA ASP A 253 7.44 -5.39 2.71
C ASP A 253 7.12 -3.89 2.67
N SER A 254 5.97 -3.58 3.22
CA SER A 254 5.46 -2.23 3.38
C SER A 254 5.47 -1.84 4.87
N SER A 255 6.20 -2.56 5.71
CA SER A 255 6.47 -2.17 7.09
C SER A 255 7.56 -1.08 7.24
N PRO A 256 8.53 -0.90 6.32
CA PRO A 256 9.61 0.05 6.53
C PRO A 256 9.09 1.47 6.64
N GLU A 257 9.70 2.17 7.59
CA GLU A 257 9.40 3.54 7.91
C GLU A 257 9.74 4.52 6.79
N SER A 258 10.29 4.17 5.64
CA SER A 258 10.49 5.17 4.58
C SER A 258 9.50 5.01 3.44
N PHE A 259 8.95 3.81 3.28
CA PHE A 259 7.68 3.61 2.59
C PHE A 259 6.60 4.40 3.35
N TYR A 260 6.72 4.40 4.70
CA TYR A 260 5.75 4.96 5.64
C TYR A 260 6.32 5.82 6.80
N SER A 261 7.18 6.83 6.60
CA SER A 261 7.76 7.76 7.63
C SER A 261 8.62 7.24 8.83
N TYR A 262 9.87 7.75 8.99
CA TYR A 262 10.78 7.59 10.16
C TYR A 262 11.00 8.90 10.96
N ASN A 263 10.64 8.96 12.26
CA ASN A 263 11.59 8.88 13.40
C ASN A 263 10.92 9.12 14.80
N ASP A 264 11.41 8.36 15.78
CA ASP A 264 11.13 8.23 17.24
C ASP A 264 9.80 7.60 17.74
N CYS A 265 9.92 6.32 18.10
CA CYS A 265 9.17 5.46 19.03
C CYS A 265 7.63 5.47 19.14
N LYS A 266 6.85 6.37 18.52
CA LYS A 266 5.40 6.41 18.82
C LYS A 266 4.41 6.60 17.68
N ASN A 267 4.74 7.04 16.45
CA ASN A 267 3.75 7.15 15.36
C ASN A 267 4.40 7.14 13.94
N LYS A 268 4.08 6.18 13.03
CA LYS A 268 4.80 5.90 11.75
C LYS A 268 3.85 5.60 10.57
N GLU A 269 3.81 6.40 9.47
CA GLU A 269 2.91 6.23 8.27
C GLU A 269 3.32 6.91 6.93
N LEU A 270 2.64 6.52 5.83
CA LEU A 270 2.88 6.72 4.37
C LEU A 270 3.35 8.11 3.98
N LEU A 271 4.45 8.22 3.22
CA LEU A 271 4.91 9.52 2.71
C LEU A 271 5.53 9.49 1.30
N PHE A 272 5.89 8.34 0.71
CA PHE A 272 6.54 8.32 -0.61
C PHE A 272 5.73 9.10 -1.67
N GLN A 273 6.39 10.05 -2.34
CA GLN A 273 5.76 10.94 -3.31
C GLN A 273 6.32 10.77 -4.73
N SER A 274 7.64 10.57 -4.87
CA SER A 274 8.31 10.46 -6.18
C SER A 274 9.74 9.95 -6.07
N GLY A 275 10.28 9.44 -7.18
CA GLY A 275 11.62 8.87 -7.31
C GLY A 275 11.62 7.34 -7.39
N VAL A 276 12.80 6.72 -7.30
CA VAL A 276 12.92 5.27 -7.12
C VAL A 276 13.03 4.99 -5.62
N TYR A 277 12.05 4.27 -5.09
CA TYR A 277 12.01 3.88 -3.70
C TYR A 277 13.04 2.77 -3.43
N ASP A 278 13.98 3.02 -2.52
CA ASP A 278 15.01 2.08 -2.10
C ASP A 278 15.27 2.29 -0.59
N GLU A 279 15.00 1.26 0.20
CA GLU A 279 15.07 1.29 1.66
C GLU A 279 15.88 0.11 2.21
N PRO A 280 17.06 0.34 2.80
CA PRO A 280 17.89 -0.71 3.36
C PRO A 280 17.25 -1.54 4.47
N LEU A 281 16.23 -1.01 5.16
CA LEU A 281 15.48 -1.73 6.18
C LEU A 281 14.28 -2.51 5.63
N CYS A 282 14.09 -2.54 4.30
CA CYS A 282 13.07 -3.36 3.66
C CYS A 282 13.37 -4.84 3.88
N GLY A 283 12.42 -5.55 4.49
CA GLY A 283 12.47 -6.98 4.65
C GLY A 283 12.50 -7.68 3.29
N ASN A 284 13.23 -8.79 3.23
CA ASN A 284 13.47 -9.56 2.01
C ASN A 284 13.08 -11.04 2.15
N ASP A 285 12.39 -11.40 3.23
CA ASP A 285 11.87 -12.74 3.48
C ASP A 285 10.34 -12.77 3.41
N VAL A 286 9.77 -13.96 3.25
CA VAL A 286 8.32 -14.16 3.10
C VAL A 286 7.53 -13.66 4.33
N ASP A 287 8.12 -13.74 5.52
CA ASP A 287 7.46 -13.35 6.77
C ASP A 287 7.39 -11.82 6.93
N SER A 288 8.26 -11.07 6.24
CA SER A 288 8.28 -9.61 6.21
C SER A 288 7.27 -8.99 5.22
N LEU A 289 6.72 -9.78 4.29
CA LEU A 289 5.76 -9.28 3.31
C LEU A 289 4.43 -8.92 3.97
N THR A 290 3.95 -7.70 3.73
CA THR A 290 2.81 -7.13 4.46
C THR A 290 1.75 -6.48 3.58
N HIS A 291 2.07 -6.20 2.31
CA HIS A 291 1.17 -5.52 1.39
C HIS A 291 1.14 -6.14 -0.01
N GLY A 292 -0.06 -6.28 -0.57
CA GLY A 292 -0.28 -6.78 -1.92
C GLY A 292 -0.42 -5.62 -2.90
N VAL A 293 0.41 -5.61 -3.94
CA VAL A 293 0.44 -4.56 -4.97
C VAL A 293 0.50 -5.18 -6.36
N LEU A 294 0.48 -4.35 -7.41
CA LEU A 294 0.52 -4.80 -8.79
C LEU A 294 1.72 -4.20 -9.52
N VAL A 295 2.65 -5.03 -9.99
CA VAL A 295 3.70 -4.59 -10.91
C VAL A 295 3.10 -4.45 -12.30
N VAL A 296 3.14 -3.23 -12.85
CA VAL A 296 2.57 -2.88 -14.17
C VAL A 296 3.65 -2.51 -15.19
N GLY A 297 4.93 -2.68 -14.84
CA GLY A 297 6.04 -2.32 -15.71
C GLY A 297 7.37 -2.25 -14.97
N TYR A 298 8.40 -1.85 -15.69
CA TYR A 298 9.75 -1.64 -15.17
C TYR A 298 10.53 -0.67 -16.08
N GLY A 299 11.64 -0.13 -15.60
CA GLY A 299 12.56 0.68 -16.38
C GLY A 299 13.75 1.14 -15.55
N THR A 300 14.46 2.15 -16.04
CA THR A 300 15.61 2.76 -15.37
C THR A 300 15.40 4.28 -15.27
N GLU A 301 15.59 4.86 -14.08
CA GLU A 301 15.58 6.30 -13.85
C GLU A 301 16.84 6.69 -13.06
N ARG A 302 17.65 7.63 -13.59
CA ARG A 302 18.90 8.11 -12.97
C ARG A 302 19.84 6.97 -12.59
N ASP A 303 20.08 6.07 -13.54
CA ASP A 303 20.94 4.89 -13.40
C ASP A 303 20.48 3.88 -12.31
N MET A 304 19.23 3.97 -11.86
CA MET A 304 18.61 3.00 -10.97
C MET A 304 17.45 2.29 -11.67
N ASP A 305 17.51 0.96 -11.67
CA ASP A 305 16.40 0.13 -12.14
C ASP A 305 15.23 0.19 -11.15
N TYR A 306 14.00 0.13 -11.67
CA TYR A 306 12.80 0.21 -10.85
C TYR A 306 11.68 -0.69 -11.37
N TRP A 307 10.82 -1.12 -10.46
CA TRP A 307 9.50 -1.66 -10.75
C TRP A 307 8.46 -0.54 -10.77
N LEU A 308 7.64 -0.50 -11.81
CA LEU A 308 6.48 0.39 -11.85
C LEU A 308 5.32 -0.30 -11.14
N VAL A 309 5.00 0.17 -9.94
CA VAL A 309 4.00 -0.47 -9.06
C VAL A 309 2.73 0.38 -9.00
N LYS A 310 1.58 -0.26 -9.21
CA LYS A 310 0.25 0.28 -8.91
C LYS A 310 -0.10 -0.10 -7.47
N ASN A 311 -0.42 0.93 -6.69
CA ASN A 311 -0.96 0.86 -5.33
C ASN A 311 -2.31 1.56 -5.31
#